data_AF-A0A1B6E7F8-F1
#
_entry.id   AF-A0A1B6E7F8-F1
#
_cell.length_a   1.000
_cell.length_b   1.000
_cell.length_c   1.000
_cell.angle_alpha   90.00
_cell.angle_beta   90.00
_cell.angle_gamma   90.00
#
_symmetry.space_group_name_H-M   'P 1'
#
loop_
_entity.id
_entity.type
_entity.pdbx_description
1 polymer ?
#
loop_
_entity_poly.entity_id
_entity_poly.type
_entity_poly.pdbx_seq_one_letter_code
_entity_poly.pdbx_strand_id
1 'polypeptide(L)'
;MAGVSECFSIGSIVACKTCYNKEIEGEVLAFDPQTKMLILKSAPSNGRENLNNVHVVNLSLVSDVQIKKEVNTIPEPPPPLDLNLLTSRVRKAVDEKRRLVTALASGVSPYGH
;
A
#
# COMPACT_ATOMS: atom_id res chain seq x y z
N MET A 1 15.93 -27.76 5.06
CA MET A 1 14.89 -26.83 4.58
C MET A 1 15.40 -25.43 4.86
N ALA A 2 16.08 -24.79 3.91
CA ALA A 2 16.57 -23.43 4.13
C ALA A 2 15.34 -22.53 4.25
N GLY A 3 15.18 -21.89 5.41
CA GLY A 3 14.08 -20.99 5.68
C GLY A 3 14.01 -19.93 4.59
N VAL A 4 12.79 -19.54 4.22
CA VAL A 4 12.53 -18.36 3.39
C VAL A 4 13.22 -17.21 4.10
N SER A 5 14.44 -16.88 3.67
CA SER A 5 15.23 -15.83 4.28
C SER A 5 14.44 -14.53 4.09
N GLU A 6 14.12 -13.85 5.19
CA GLU A 6 13.59 -12.51 5.15
C GLU A 6 14.68 -11.61 4.56
N CYS A 7 14.70 -11.45 3.23
CA CYS A 7 15.78 -10.74 2.53
C CYS A 7 15.79 -9.24 2.85
N PHE A 8 14.70 -8.71 3.40
CA PHE A 8 14.53 -7.29 3.68
C PHE A 8 13.88 -7.09 5.04
N SER A 9 14.67 -6.73 6.04
CA SER A 9 14.15 -6.35 7.37
C SER A 9 13.43 -5.02 7.30
N ILE A 10 12.24 -4.93 7.90
CA ILE A 10 11.46 -3.69 8.01
C ILE A 10 12.33 -2.60 8.66
N GLY A 11 12.29 -1.38 8.11
CA GLY A 11 13.11 -0.26 8.55
C GLY A 11 14.50 -0.18 7.88
N SER A 12 14.93 -1.22 7.16
CA SER A 12 16.17 -1.17 6.38
C SER A 12 16.08 -0.17 5.23
N ILE A 13 17.20 0.41 4.83
CA ILE A 13 17.28 1.26 3.63
C ILE A 13 17.70 0.40 2.46
N VAL A 14 16.86 0.37 1.43
CA VAL A 14 17.08 -0.39 0.20
C VAL A 14 17.05 0.56 -0.99
N ALA A 15 18.00 0.36 -1.90
CA ALA A 15 18.02 1.01 -3.20
C ALA A 15 17.71 -0.03 -4.29
N CYS A 16 16.78 0.30 -5.17
CA CYS A 16 16.36 -0.53 -6.30
C CYS A 16 16.57 0.23 -7.60
N LYS A 17 17.00 -0.48 -8.63
CA LYS A 17 17.08 0.04 -9.99
C LYS A 17 15.99 -0.62 -10.83
N THR A 18 15.01 0.16 -11.26
CA THR A 18 13.89 -0.33 -12.08
C THR A 18 14.34 -0.72 -13.49
N CYS A 19 13.51 -1.47 -14.21
CA CYS A 19 13.73 -1.79 -15.62
C CYS A 19 13.82 -0.57 -16.56
N TYR A 20 13.41 0.62 -16.09
CA TYR A 20 13.58 1.89 -16.79
C TYR A 20 14.85 2.64 -16.40
N ASN A 21 15.79 1.96 -15.74
CA ASN A 21 17.05 2.54 -15.27
C ASN A 21 16.87 3.67 -14.22
N LYS A 22 15.67 3.79 -13.63
CA LYS A 22 15.35 4.74 -12.56
C LYS A 22 15.70 4.13 -11.21
N GLU A 23 16.44 4.88 -10.40
CA GLU A 23 16.76 4.52 -9.02
C GLU A 23 15.66 4.96 -8.06
N ILE A 24 15.34 4.08 -7.13
CA ILE A 24 14.40 4.31 -6.04
C ILE A 24 15.11 3.88 -4.76
N GLU A 25 15.22 4.79 -3.80
CA GLU A 25 15.78 4.51 -2.49
C GLU A 25 14.76 4.85 -1.41
N GLY A 26 14.64 3.97 -0.42
CA GLY A 26 13.72 4.20 0.68
C GLY A 26 13.82 3.18 1.79
N GLU A 27 13.08 3.46 2.85
CA GLU A 27 12.90 2.60 4.01
C GLU A 27 11.90 1.48 3.70
N VAL A 28 12.24 0.24 4.03
CA VAL A 28 11.36 -0.93 3.85
C VAL A 28 10.20 -0.85 4.82
N LEU A 29 8.98 -0.75 4.29
CA LEU A 29 7.74 -0.81 5.08
C LEU A 29 7.17 -2.22 5.14
N ALA A 30 7.26 -2.96 4.04
CA ALA A 30 6.76 -4.32 3.93
C ALA A 30 7.44 -5.05 2.78
N PHE A 31 7.53 -6.37 2.90
CA PHE A 31 8.01 -7.26 1.87
C PHE A 31 7.11 -8.49 1.83
N ASP A 32 6.60 -8.82 0.64
CA ASP A 32 5.94 -10.10 0.40
C ASP A 32 6.87 -11.00 -0.43
N PRO A 33 7.46 -12.05 0.18
CA PRO A 33 8.31 -13.00 -0.52
C PRO A 33 7.58 -13.75 -1.64
N GLN A 34 6.27 -13.99 -1.51
CA GLN A 34 5.53 -14.81 -2.48
C GLN A 34 5.37 -14.09 -3.82
N THR A 35 4.85 -12.86 -3.78
CA THR A 35 4.68 -12.05 -4.99
C THR A 35 5.93 -11.25 -5.36
N LYS A 36 6.98 -11.32 -4.54
CA LYS A 36 8.22 -10.54 -4.65
C LYS A 36 7.95 -9.04 -4.72
N MET A 37 7.04 -8.57 -3.86
CA MET A 37 6.64 -7.18 -3.80
C MET A 37 7.31 -6.51 -2.61
N LEU A 38 8.00 -5.40 -2.86
CA LEU A 38 8.69 -4.59 -1.86
C LEU A 38 8.04 -3.21 -1.76
N ILE A 39 7.69 -2.79 -0.55
CA ILE A 39 7.11 -1.47 -0.30
C ILE A 39 8.16 -0.59 0.36
N LEU A 40 8.48 0.53 -0.29
CA LEU A 40 9.49 1.50 0.16
C LEU A 40 8.86 2.85 0.48
N LYS A 41 9.31 3.48 1.56
CA LYS A 41 8.98 4.87 1.92
C LYS A 41 10.16 5.77 1.62
N SER A 42 9.91 6.87 0.91
CA SER A 42 10.93 7.91 0.67
C SER A 42 10.40 9.29 1.06
N ALA A 43 11.33 10.24 1.19
CA ALA A 43 11.01 11.64 1.43
C ALA A 43 10.04 12.19 0.35
N PRO A 44 9.21 13.18 0.71
CA PRO A 44 8.29 13.82 -0.22
C PRO A 44 9.06 14.56 -1.31
N SER A 45 8.58 14.48 -2.55
CA SER A 45 9.20 15.14 -3.72
C SER A 45 8.63 16.54 -3.98
N ASN A 46 7.62 16.97 -3.22
CA ASN A 46 6.86 18.21 -3.43
C ASN A 46 7.03 19.22 -2.29
N GLY A 47 8.04 19.04 -1.42
CA GLY A 47 8.34 19.95 -0.31
C GLY A 47 7.35 19.91 0.86
N ARG A 48 6.35 19.01 0.84
CA ARG A 48 5.41 18.83 1.97
C ARG A 48 5.99 17.84 2.97
N GLU A 49 6.74 18.34 3.94
CA GLU A 49 7.46 17.54 4.94
C GLU A 49 6.57 16.63 5.80
N ASN A 50 5.28 16.94 5.90
CA ASN A 50 4.29 16.13 6.61
C ASN A 50 3.79 14.91 5.81
N LEU A 51 4.25 14.74 4.56
CA LEU A 51 3.89 13.63 3.68
C LEU A 51 5.11 12.79 3.36
N ASN A 52 4.86 11.57 2.88
CA ASN A 52 5.88 10.68 2.37
C ASN A 52 5.45 10.09 1.04
N ASN A 53 6.41 9.74 0.21
CA ASN A 53 6.17 8.95 -1.00
C ASN A 53 6.23 7.46 -0.64
N VAL A 54 5.27 6.68 -1.13
CA VAL A 54 5.23 5.22 -0.97
C VAL A 54 5.34 4.57 -2.34
N HIS A 55 6.34 3.72 -2.51
CA HIS A 55 6.63 3.00 -3.74
C HIS A 55 6.31 1.53 -3.54
N VAL A 56 5.55 0.95 -4.47
CA VAL A 56 5.26 -0.49 -4.49
C VAL A 56 6.03 -1.09 -5.67
N VAL A 57 7.09 -1.83 -5.36
CA VAL A 57 8.10 -2.30 -6.31
C VAL A 57 7.93 -3.80 -6.53
N ASN A 58 7.76 -4.21 -7.78
CA ASN A 58 7.84 -5.62 -8.15
C ASN A 58 9.30 -5.99 -8.40
N LEU A 59 9.88 -6.81 -7.52
CA LEU A 59 11.29 -7.21 -7.62
C LEU A 59 11.58 -8.13 -8.82
N SER A 60 10.57 -8.62 -9.52
CA SER A 60 10.75 -9.32 -10.79
C SER A 60 11.04 -8.37 -11.96
N LEU A 61 10.81 -7.06 -11.78
CA LEU A 61 10.94 -6.02 -12.81
C LEU A 61 12.01 -4.97 -12.45
N VAL A 62 12.93 -5.31 -11.54
CA VAL A 62 14.09 -4.49 -11.19
C VAL A 62 15.35 -5.17 -11.70
N SER A 63 16.31 -4.37 -12.18
CA SER A 63 17.58 -4.85 -12.68
C SER A 63 18.63 -5.04 -11.57
N ASP A 64 18.49 -4.30 -10.46
CA ASP A 64 19.42 -4.37 -9.34
C ASP A 64 18.72 -3.97 -8.03
N VAL A 65 19.15 -4.57 -6.92
CA VAL A 65 18.65 -4.30 -5.57
C VAL A 65 19.81 -4.38 -4.58
N GLN A 66 19.98 -3.33 -3.77
CA GLN A 66 21.05 -3.24 -2.79
C GLN A 66 20.51 -2.79 -1.43
N ILE A 67 20.92 -3.49 -0.38
CA ILE A 67 20.65 -3.09 1.00
C ILE A 67 21.76 -2.11 1.42
N LYS A 68 21.40 -0.85 1.62
CA LYS A 68 22.34 0.21 2.02
C LYS A 68 22.51 0.30 3.53
N LYS A 69 21.45 0.02 4.27
CA LYS A 69 21.45 -0.01 5.73
C LYS A 69 20.52 -1.11 6.20
N GLU A 70 21.06 -2.06 6.95
CA GLU A 70 20.27 -3.12 7.55
C GLU A 70 19.82 -2.71 8.96
N VAL A 71 18.58 -3.03 9.29
CA VAL A 71 18.00 -2.82 10.61
C VAL A 71 17.66 -4.19 11.20
N ASN A 72 18.22 -4.47 12.38
CA ASN A 72 18.03 -5.73 13.10
C ASN A 72 17.06 -5.60 14.28
N THR A 73 16.38 -4.46 14.42
CA THR A 73 15.39 -4.24 15.48
C THR A 73 14.03 -4.75 15.03
N ILE A 74 13.38 -5.54 15.87
CA ILE A 74 12.00 -5.98 15.65
C ILE A 74 11.09 -4.75 15.83
N PRO A 75 10.35 -4.31 14.79
CA PRO A 75 9.44 -3.18 14.92
C PRO A 75 8.26 -3.53 15.84
N GLU A 76 7.70 -2.51 16.50
CA GLU A 76 6.48 -2.67 17.27
C GLU A 76 5.33 -3.10 16.35
N PRO A 77 4.50 -4.08 16.76
CA PRO A 77 3.37 -4.51 15.94
C PRO A 77 2.40 -3.34 15.70
N PRO A 78 1.79 -3.26 14.50
CA PRO A 78 0.81 -2.21 14.22
C PRO A 78 -0.40 -2.36 15.16
N PRO A 79 -1.10 -1.24 15.45
CA PRO A 79 -2.29 -1.28 16.29
C PRO A 79 -3.37 -2.20 15.68
N PRO A 80 -4.15 -2.89 16.52
CA PRO A 80 -5.17 -3.81 16.05
C PRO A 80 -6.27 -3.09 15.26
N LEU A 81 -6.79 -3.77 14.24
CA LEU A 81 -7.82 -3.24 13.36
C LEU A 81 -9.20 -3.29 14.05
N ASP A 82 -9.94 -2.18 14.05
CA ASP A 82 -11.32 -2.15 14.54
C ASP A 82 -12.29 -2.69 13.47
N LEU A 83 -12.59 -3.99 13.56
CA LEU A 83 -13.50 -4.67 12.64
C LEU A 83 -14.95 -4.16 12.73
N ASN A 84 -15.37 -3.64 13.88
CA ASN A 84 -16.72 -3.10 14.07
C ASN A 84 -16.88 -1.80 13.29
N LEU A 85 -15.89 -0.91 13.35
CA LEU A 85 -15.87 0.33 12.58
C LEU A 85 -15.89 0.05 11.08
N LEU A 86 -15.10 -0.91 10.61
CA LEU A 86 -15.06 -1.30 9.20
C LEU A 86 -16.41 -1.85 8.74
N THR A 87 -16.99 -2.77 9.51
CA THR A 87 -18.32 -3.34 9.20
C THR A 87 -19.40 -2.26 9.15
N SER A 88 -19.36 -1.30 10.08
CA SER A 88 -20.28 -0.16 10.10
C SER A 88 -20.12 0.73 8.86
N ARG A 89 -18.88 1.02 8.45
CA ARG A 89 -18.60 1.78 7.21
C ARG A 89 -19.12 1.06 5.97
N VAL A 90 -18.92 -0.25 5.87
CA VAL A 90 -19.43 -1.05 4.75
C VAL A 90 -20.95 -0.99 4.68
N ARG A 91 -21.64 -1.20 5.81
CA ARG A 91 -23.12 -1.10 5.86
C ARG A 91 -23.61 0.27 5.41
N LYS A 92 -23.02 1.35 5.95
CA LYS A 92 -23.39 2.72 5.57
C LYS A 92 -23.24 2.96 4.07
N ALA A 93 -22.14 2.54 3.46
CA ALA A 93 -21.90 2.71 2.03
C ALA A 93 -22.92 1.92 1.18
N VAL A 94 -23.28 0.71 1.61
CA VAL A 94 -24.30 -0.11 0.93
C VAL A 94 -25.68 0.53 1.04
N ASP A 95 -26.07 0.99 2.23
CA ASP A 95 -27.38 1.60 2.48
C ASP A 95 -27.52 2.94 1.74
N GLU A 96 -26.47 3.74 1.71
CA GLU A 96 -26.42 4.99 0.94
C GLU A 96 -26.59 4.71 -0.56
N LYS A 97 -25.86 3.74 -1.12
CA LYS A 97 -26.01 3.34 -2.51
C LYS A 97 -27.43 2.85 -2.81
N ARG A 98 -28.02 2.03 -1.92
CA ARG A 98 -29.41 1.57 -2.07
C ARG A 98 -30.38 2.75 -2.08
N ARG A 99 -30.24 3.70 -1.15
CA ARG A 99 -31.08 4.90 -1.08
C ARG A 99 -31.00 5.73 -2.36
N LEU A 100 -29.80 5.95 -2.90
CA LEU A 100 -29.61 6.68 -4.15
C LEU A 100 -30.26 5.97 -5.35
N VAL A 101 -30.13 4.65 -5.45
CA VAL A 101 -30.76 3.85 -6.50
C VAL A 101 -32.29 3.92 -6.40
N THR A 102 -32.86 3.80 -5.19
CA THR A 102 -34.31 3.94 -4.99
C THR A 102 -34.79 5.34 -5.35
N ALA A 103 -34.05 6.39 -4.97
CA ALA A 103 -34.37 7.77 -5.31
C ALA A 103 -34.38 8.01 -6.83
N LEU A 104 -33.38 7.47 -7.54
CA LEU A 104 -33.32 7.50 -9.01
C LEU A 104 -34.52 6.78 -9.63
N ALA A 105 -34.89 5.60 -9.10
CA ALA A 105 -36.06 4.86 -9.58
C ALA A 105 -37.39 5.59 -9.31
N SER A 106 -37.48 6.37 -8.22
CA SER A 106 -38.67 7.17 -7.90
C SER A 106 -38.81 8.48 -8.69
N GLY A 107 -37.76 8.92 -9.39
CA GLY A 107 -37.74 10.16 -10.18
C GLY A 107 -38.03 9.99 -11.67
N VAL A 108 -38.28 8.77 -12.15
CA VAL A 108 -38.61 8.49 -13.56
C VAL A 108 -40.10 8.18 -13.70
N SER A 109 -40.85 9.12 -14.29
CA SER A 109 -42.16 8.81 -14.88
C SER A 109 -41.98 7.81 -16.02
N PRO A 110 -42.78 6.74 -16.14
CA PRO A 110 -42.74 5.85 -17.30
C PRO A 110 -43.11 6.56 -18.61
N TYR A 111 -43.77 7.71 -18.53
CA TYR A 111 -44.05 8.61 -19.65
C TYR A 111 -43.36 9.96 -19.40
N GLY A 112 -42.25 10.21 -20.08
CA GLY A 112 -41.66 11.55 -20.13
C GLY A 112 -42.66 12.50 -20.79
N HIS A 113 -43.08 13.53 -20.05
CA HIS A 113 -43.86 14.66 -20.54
C HIS A 113 -42.99 15.90 -20.57
#